data_AF-A0A7K2XVF4-F1
#
_entry.id   AF-A0A7K2XVF4-F1
#
_cell.length_a   1.000
_cell.length_b   1.000
_cell.length_c   1.000
_cell.angle_alpha   90.00
_cell.angle_beta   90.00
_cell.angle_gamma   90.00
#
_symmetry.space_group_name_H-M   'P 1'
#
loop_
_entity.id
_entity.type
_entity.pdbx_description
1 polymer ?
#
loop_
_entity_poly.entity_id
_entity_poly.type
_entity_poly.pdbx_seq_one_letter_code
_entity_poly.pdbx_strand_id
1 'polypeptide(L)'
;MSLIGTTCVRPGCPGAYEDMGGGEVYCDTCGLAPIGSIAAGADELVSPPTGMTSAARGSLGSGGSRGSMGSQGSHGSARSSASARSSRSSSSRRSVSGRLSRSVSGTTSTRSVSVRSSGSAASGRSRLGAGLVNVPEVPRPNPSTAVLENPEVPERKRFCSRSDCGAPVGRSRGDRPGRTEGFCTKCGHPYSFVPKLRSGDVVRGQYEVAGCLAHGGLGWVYLAVDRAVADRWVVLKGLLDTGDQDAMEAAISERRFLAEIEHSNIVRIYNFVEHLDQRTGSLDGYIVMEYVGGKSLKEIANERRRPDGRRDPLPVEQACAYGIEALEALGHLHSRNLLYCDFKVDNAIQQQDQLKLIDMGAVRRMDDTESAIYGTVGYQAPEVAELGPSVASDLYTVARTLAVLTFDFQGYTNVFVDSLPDPEHIEVFRRYESFYRLLVRATDPDPGRRFSSAQEMADQLTGVLREVVALQTGRPRPQLSTLFGPELRVPDTRLFADTADTVVSRLGHRPIAARRGGGLFGMLGRGPAAGGAHAGAAVGVHTGLAAQTPAPGGASALPT
;
A
#
# COMPACT_ATOMS: atom_id res chain seq x y z
N MET A 1 26.43 -14.00 -38.90
CA MET A 1 27.02 -12.66 -39.13
C MET A 1 26.58 -11.77 -37.99
N SER A 2 27.52 -11.14 -37.28
CA SER A 2 27.19 -10.25 -36.17
C SER A 2 26.52 -8.99 -36.72
N LEU A 3 25.32 -8.63 -36.24
CA LEU A 3 24.61 -7.42 -36.64
C LEU A 3 25.19 -6.16 -35.99
N ILE A 4 26.16 -6.32 -35.08
CA ILE A 4 26.84 -5.22 -34.40
C ILE A 4 27.55 -4.32 -35.43
N GLY A 5 27.24 -3.03 -35.41
CA GLY A 5 27.76 -2.01 -36.33
C GLY A 5 26.96 -1.82 -37.63
N THR A 6 25.91 -2.60 -37.88
CA THR A 6 25.06 -2.43 -39.07
C THR A 6 24.05 -1.29 -38.91
N THR A 7 23.77 -0.54 -39.96
CA THR A 7 22.80 0.58 -39.92
C THR A 7 21.38 0.09 -39.66
N CYS A 8 20.61 0.91 -38.94
CA CYS A 8 19.24 0.64 -38.61
C CYS A 8 18.40 0.63 -39.88
N VAL A 9 17.73 -0.49 -40.14
CA VAL A 9 16.84 -0.67 -41.30
C VAL A 9 15.51 0.08 -41.17
N ARG A 10 15.29 0.85 -40.11
CA ARG A 10 14.05 1.61 -39.93
C ARG A 10 14.06 2.93 -40.72
N PRO A 11 12.97 3.26 -41.43
CA PRO A 11 12.85 4.53 -42.14
C PRO A 11 13.11 5.72 -41.21
N GLY A 12 14.06 6.58 -41.59
CA GLY A 12 14.39 7.80 -40.84
C GLY A 12 15.26 7.61 -39.60
N CYS A 13 15.77 6.41 -39.32
CA CYS A 13 16.67 6.17 -38.19
C CYS A 13 18.14 6.15 -38.65
N PRO A 14 18.98 7.14 -38.28
CA PRO A 14 20.40 7.17 -38.66
C PRO A 14 21.29 6.21 -37.84
N GLY A 15 20.71 5.45 -36.91
CA GLY A 15 21.47 4.65 -35.96
C GLY A 15 22.09 3.37 -36.51
N ALA A 16 22.85 2.68 -35.68
CA ALA A 16 23.43 1.37 -35.93
C ALA A 16 23.09 0.38 -34.81
N TYR A 17 23.09 -0.90 -35.10
CA TYR A 17 22.83 -1.96 -34.13
C TYR A 17 24.06 -2.19 -33.24
N GLU A 18 23.90 -2.15 -31.93
CA GLU A 18 24.94 -2.38 -30.93
C GLU A 18 24.52 -3.51 -29.98
N ASP A 19 25.48 -4.26 -29.46
CA ASP A 19 25.22 -5.27 -28.42
C ASP A 19 24.85 -4.56 -27.11
N MET A 20 23.65 -4.84 -26.60
CA MET A 20 23.15 -4.20 -25.38
C MET A 20 23.39 -5.03 -24.11
N GLY A 21 24.07 -6.18 -24.22
CA GLY A 21 24.30 -7.16 -23.17
C GLY A 21 23.30 -8.31 -23.23
N GLY A 22 23.76 -9.54 -22.94
CA GLY A 22 22.92 -10.75 -22.97
C GLY A 22 22.81 -11.44 -24.33
N GLY A 23 23.58 -11.01 -25.35
CA GLY A 23 23.61 -11.62 -26.68
C GLY A 23 22.59 -11.04 -27.67
N GLU A 24 21.85 -10.01 -27.28
CA GLU A 24 20.87 -9.33 -28.12
C GLU A 24 21.37 -7.95 -28.60
N VAL A 25 21.07 -7.64 -29.86
CA VAL A 25 21.54 -6.43 -30.54
C VAL A 25 20.36 -5.46 -30.72
N TYR A 26 20.54 -4.17 -30.41
CA TYR A 26 19.51 -3.14 -30.55
C TYR A 26 20.08 -1.88 -31.20
N CYS A 27 19.26 -1.10 -31.88
CA CYS A 27 19.71 0.14 -32.51
C CYS A 27 20.09 1.23 -31.48
N ASP A 28 21.26 1.82 -31.66
CA ASP A 28 21.85 2.90 -30.85
C ASP A 28 21.12 4.27 -30.99
N THR A 29 20.12 4.35 -31.86
CA THR A 29 19.33 5.57 -32.08
C THR A 29 17.86 5.34 -31.75
N CYS A 30 17.19 4.38 -32.40
CA CYS A 30 15.77 4.11 -32.14
C CYS A 30 15.52 3.08 -31.02
N GLY A 31 16.55 2.35 -30.56
CA GLY A 31 16.43 1.40 -29.45
C GLY A 31 15.75 0.08 -29.81
N LEU A 32 15.53 -0.19 -31.09
CA LEU A 32 14.76 -1.34 -31.56
C LEU A 32 15.68 -2.45 -32.04
N ALA A 33 15.26 -3.70 -31.82
CA ALA A 33 15.96 -4.87 -32.32
C ALA A 33 15.92 -4.94 -33.87
N PRO A 34 16.87 -5.64 -34.51
CA PRO A 34 16.85 -5.90 -35.93
C PRO A 34 15.55 -6.54 -36.40
N ILE A 35 15.04 -6.07 -37.54
CA ILE A 35 13.91 -6.69 -38.23
C ILE A 35 14.39 -8.08 -38.69
N GLY A 36 13.92 -9.14 -38.03
CA GLY A 36 14.33 -10.53 -38.29
C GLY A 36 14.90 -11.30 -37.09
N SER A 37 15.03 -10.68 -35.92
CA SER A 37 15.42 -11.36 -34.67
C SER A 37 14.27 -12.20 -34.08
N ILE A 38 13.82 -13.24 -34.78
CA ILE A 38 13.18 -14.38 -34.12
C ILE A 38 14.34 -15.25 -33.64
N ALA A 39 14.66 -15.18 -32.36
CA ALA A 39 15.54 -16.14 -31.73
C ALA A 39 14.94 -17.54 -31.92
N ALA A 40 15.76 -18.49 -32.37
CA ALA A 40 15.40 -19.89 -32.53
C ALA A 40 14.81 -20.43 -31.22
N GLY A 41 13.49 -20.64 -31.18
CA GLY A 41 12.79 -21.27 -30.06
C GLY A 41 11.46 -20.63 -29.68
N ALA A 42 10.49 -20.55 -30.59
CA ALA A 42 9.05 -20.52 -30.29
C ALA A 42 8.26 -20.77 -31.57
N ASP A 43 7.31 -21.69 -31.51
CA ASP A 43 6.44 -22.13 -32.61
C ASP A 43 5.58 -21.01 -33.21
N GLU A 44 5.23 -21.22 -34.48
CA GLU A 44 4.36 -20.40 -35.34
C GLU A 44 3.06 -19.91 -34.67
N LEU A 45 2.80 -18.60 -34.74
CA LEU A 45 1.47 -18.05 -35.01
C LEU A 45 1.61 -16.79 -35.87
N VAL A 46 1.45 -16.96 -37.18
CA VAL A 46 1.35 -15.88 -38.16
C VAL A 46 -0.06 -15.30 -38.11
N SER A 47 -0.19 -13.97 -38.02
CA SER A 47 -1.37 -13.24 -38.48
C SER A 47 -0.93 -12.07 -39.37
N PRO A 48 -1.47 -11.92 -40.58
CA PRO A 48 -1.03 -10.89 -41.52
C PRO A 48 -1.59 -9.50 -41.19
N PRO A 49 -0.92 -8.43 -41.66
CA PRO A 49 -1.33 -7.05 -41.42
C PRO A 49 -2.52 -6.66 -42.31
N THR A 50 -3.53 -6.02 -41.74
CA THR A 50 -4.62 -5.37 -42.49
C THR A 50 -4.50 -3.85 -42.36
N GLY A 51 -4.42 -3.18 -43.50
CA GLY A 51 -4.53 -1.72 -43.58
C GLY A 51 -4.08 -1.17 -44.93
N MET A 52 -5.01 -1.09 -45.90
CA MET A 52 -5.36 0.13 -46.65
C MET A 52 -5.98 -0.17 -48.02
N THR A 53 -6.96 0.68 -48.31
CA THR A 53 -7.99 0.67 -49.34
C THR A 53 -7.51 0.99 -50.76
N SER A 54 -8.22 0.48 -51.77
CA SER A 54 -8.59 1.28 -52.96
C SER A 54 -9.68 0.59 -53.79
N ALA A 55 -10.59 1.43 -54.29
CA ALA A 55 -11.78 1.07 -55.04
C ALA A 55 -11.45 0.63 -56.48
N ALA A 56 -12.12 -0.40 -57.00
CA ALA A 56 -12.48 -0.48 -58.41
C ALA A 56 -13.60 -1.51 -58.68
N ARG A 57 -14.49 -1.08 -59.57
CA ARG A 57 -15.67 -1.71 -60.18
C ARG A 57 -15.47 -3.14 -60.70
N GLY A 58 -16.58 -3.91 -60.70
CA GLY A 58 -16.98 -4.63 -61.91
C GLY A 58 -17.18 -6.15 -61.81
N SER A 59 -18.46 -6.55 -61.73
CA SER A 59 -19.12 -7.54 -62.60
C SER A 59 -18.69 -9.03 -62.65
N LEU A 60 -19.74 -9.86 -62.51
CA LEU A 60 -20.08 -11.08 -63.28
C LEU A 60 -19.47 -12.44 -62.88
N GLY A 61 -20.39 -13.42 -62.81
CA GLY A 61 -20.14 -14.87 -62.93
C GLY A 61 -20.67 -15.66 -61.73
N SER A 62 -21.94 -16.10 -61.70
CA SER A 62 -22.38 -17.46 -62.13
C SER A 62 -21.42 -18.55 -61.66
N GLY A 63 -21.78 -19.56 -60.86
CA GLY A 63 -23.03 -20.27 -60.70
C GLY A 63 -22.66 -21.76 -60.48
N GLY A 64 -23.56 -22.57 -59.93
CA GLY A 64 -23.45 -24.03 -60.05
C GLY A 64 -23.28 -24.83 -58.75
N SER A 65 -24.43 -25.13 -58.15
CA SER A 65 -24.87 -26.36 -57.49
C SER A 65 -23.95 -27.60 -57.53
N ARG A 66 -23.87 -28.37 -56.42
CA ARG A 66 -24.44 -29.75 -56.29
C ARG A 66 -23.98 -30.50 -55.01
N GLY A 67 -24.92 -31.27 -54.44
CA GLY A 67 -24.74 -32.50 -53.65
C GLY A 67 -24.55 -32.28 -52.15
N SER A 68 -25.53 -32.42 -51.24
CA SER A 68 -26.44 -33.55 -50.91
C SER A 68 -25.71 -34.79 -50.36
N MET A 69 -25.87 -35.03 -49.05
CA MET A 69 -26.10 -36.28 -48.27
C MET A 69 -25.89 -35.85 -46.80
N GLY A 70 -26.75 -36.03 -45.80
CA GLY A 70 -27.87 -36.94 -45.57
C GLY A 70 -27.69 -37.56 -44.18
N SER A 71 -28.65 -37.36 -43.25
CA SER A 71 -28.94 -38.08 -41.98
C SER A 71 -29.24 -37.09 -40.84
N GLN A 72 -30.49 -36.68 -40.60
CA GLN A 72 -31.60 -37.36 -39.88
C GLN A 72 -31.41 -37.56 -38.36
N GLY A 73 -32.44 -37.13 -37.61
CA GLY A 73 -32.76 -37.50 -36.22
C GLY A 73 -32.77 -36.29 -35.27
N SER A 74 -33.83 -35.45 -35.24
CA SER A 74 -35.07 -35.62 -34.43
C SER A 74 -34.75 -35.72 -32.93
N HIS A 75 -35.17 -34.86 -32.00
CA HIS A 75 -36.45 -34.23 -31.69
C HIS A 75 -36.14 -32.99 -30.81
N GLY A 76 -36.93 -31.93 -30.65
CA GLY A 76 -38.34 -31.69 -30.85
C GLY A 76 -38.83 -30.77 -29.72
N SER A 77 -39.40 -29.62 -30.12
CA SER A 77 -40.36 -28.78 -29.37
C SER A 77 -39.81 -27.97 -28.19
N ALA A 78 -39.59 -26.67 -28.31
CA ALA A 78 -40.59 -25.60 -28.43
C ALA A 78 -41.63 -25.58 -27.29
N ARG A 79 -41.60 -24.54 -26.47
CA ARG A 79 -42.75 -23.65 -26.28
C ARG A 79 -42.37 -22.37 -25.54
N SER A 80 -42.89 -21.30 -26.12
CA SER A 80 -42.76 -19.89 -25.80
C SER A 80 -43.95 -19.39 -24.97
N SER A 81 -43.89 -18.10 -24.64
CA SER A 81 -44.96 -17.17 -24.19
C SER A 81 -45.12 -17.06 -22.66
N ALA A 82 -44.76 -15.92 -22.08
CA ALA A 82 -45.58 -14.68 -21.91
C ALA A 82 -46.50 -14.80 -20.69
N SER A 83 -46.88 -13.80 -19.92
CA SER A 83 -46.50 -12.41 -19.69
C SER A 83 -47.33 -11.98 -18.46
N ALA A 84 -46.89 -10.92 -17.78
CA ALA A 84 -47.70 -10.01 -16.95
C ALA A 84 -48.31 -10.54 -15.63
N ARG A 85 -47.98 -9.90 -14.50
CA ARG A 85 -48.80 -8.81 -13.92
C ARG A 85 -48.28 -8.36 -12.55
N SER A 86 -48.36 -7.05 -12.40
CA SER A 86 -48.21 -6.19 -11.22
C SER A 86 -48.88 -6.65 -9.93
N SER A 87 -48.26 -6.31 -8.79
CA SER A 87 -48.99 -5.82 -7.62
C SER A 87 -48.19 -4.74 -6.87
N ARG A 88 -48.86 -3.61 -6.64
CA ARG A 88 -48.47 -2.48 -5.79
C ARG A 88 -49.04 -2.73 -4.38
N SER A 89 -48.31 -2.31 -3.34
CA SER A 89 -48.78 -1.65 -2.08
C SER A 89 -47.71 -1.85 -0.99
N SER A 90 -46.95 -0.80 -0.64
CA SER A 90 -47.21 0.14 0.46
C SER A 90 -47.16 -0.47 1.87
N SER A 91 -46.07 -0.26 2.60
CA SER A 91 -46.17 0.32 3.95
C SER A 91 -44.83 0.90 4.40
N SER A 92 -44.89 2.17 4.78
CA SER A 92 -43.97 2.85 5.68
C SER A 92 -43.90 2.15 7.03
N ARG A 93 -42.73 2.18 7.70
CA ARG A 93 -42.65 2.42 9.16
C ARG A 93 -41.23 2.80 9.58
N ARG A 94 -41.17 3.92 10.30
CA ARG A 94 -40.05 4.49 11.02
C ARG A 94 -39.62 3.59 12.20
N SER A 95 -38.33 3.71 12.53
CA SER A 95 -37.68 3.77 13.84
C SER A 95 -38.39 3.16 15.07
N VAL A 96 -37.71 2.26 15.79
CA VAL A 96 -37.76 2.20 17.26
C VAL A 96 -36.39 1.76 17.81
N SER A 97 -35.72 2.69 18.49
CA SER A 97 -34.71 2.39 19.51
C SER A 97 -35.41 1.80 20.73
N GLY A 98 -35.11 0.56 21.09
CA GLY A 98 -35.63 -0.09 22.29
C GLY A 98 -34.59 -0.12 23.40
N ARG A 99 -34.60 0.90 24.28
CA ARG A 99 -34.01 0.80 25.62
C ARG A 99 -34.91 -0.12 26.46
N LEU A 100 -34.34 -1.17 27.04
CA LEU A 100 -34.98 -1.94 28.10
C LEU A 100 -34.36 -1.55 29.43
N SER A 101 -35.06 -0.71 30.19
CA SER A 101 -34.81 -0.43 31.60
C SER A 101 -35.70 -1.35 32.42
N ARG A 102 -35.11 -2.33 33.13
CA ARG A 102 -35.79 -2.99 34.26
C ARG A 102 -35.37 -2.29 35.53
N SER A 103 -36.36 -1.70 36.20
CA SER A 103 -36.27 -1.13 37.54
C SER A 103 -36.20 -2.25 38.58
N VAL A 104 -35.12 -2.30 39.35
CA VAL A 104 -35.08 -2.99 40.64
C VAL A 104 -34.86 -1.91 41.71
N SER A 105 -35.84 -1.76 42.57
CA SER A 105 -35.81 -0.87 43.72
C SER A 105 -34.84 -1.43 44.77
N GLY A 106 -33.78 -0.69 45.06
CA GLY A 106 -32.83 -0.99 46.12
C GLY A 106 -32.17 0.30 46.58
N THR A 107 -32.55 0.76 47.77
CA THR A 107 -31.97 1.93 48.44
C THR A 107 -30.58 1.60 48.96
N THR A 108 -29.53 2.04 48.27
CA THR A 108 -28.20 2.20 48.85
C THR A 108 -27.55 3.48 48.33
N SER A 109 -27.24 4.38 49.26
CA SER A 109 -26.55 5.65 49.02
C SER A 109 -25.16 5.39 48.42
N THR A 110 -25.01 5.64 47.12
CA THR A 110 -23.70 5.72 46.47
C THR A 110 -23.51 7.13 45.91
N ARG A 111 -22.39 7.75 46.27
CA ARG A 111 -21.97 9.05 45.74
C ARG A 111 -21.86 8.95 44.22
N SER A 112 -22.76 9.64 43.52
CA SER A 112 -22.70 9.80 42.07
C SER A 112 -21.45 10.57 41.69
N VAL A 113 -20.43 9.88 41.19
CA VAL A 113 -19.32 10.55 40.49
C VAL A 113 -19.86 10.97 39.14
N SER A 114 -20.26 12.23 39.03
CA SER A 114 -20.63 12.83 37.75
C SER A 114 -19.39 12.91 36.87
N VAL A 115 -19.18 11.92 36.01
CA VAL A 115 -18.30 12.09 34.85
C VAL A 115 -19.07 13.05 33.95
N ARG A 116 -18.68 14.33 33.98
CA ARG A 116 -19.12 15.29 32.98
C ARG A 116 -18.64 14.74 31.64
N SER A 117 -19.52 14.11 30.88
CA SER A 117 -19.38 14.02 29.44
C SER A 117 -19.40 15.47 28.97
N SER A 118 -18.22 16.04 28.76
CA SER A 118 -18.09 17.30 28.05
C SER A 118 -18.79 17.12 26.71
N GLY A 119 -19.93 17.81 26.61
CA GLY A 119 -20.89 17.65 25.55
C GLY A 119 -20.28 17.92 24.18
N SER A 120 -20.80 17.18 23.22
CA SER A 120 -20.74 17.47 21.80
C SER A 120 -21.29 18.88 21.55
N ALA A 121 -20.40 19.83 21.27
CA ALA A 121 -20.73 21.11 20.62
C ALA A 121 -19.46 21.74 20.03
N ALA A 122 -18.97 21.16 18.93
CA ALA A 122 -18.34 21.90 17.84
C ALA A 122 -18.35 20.99 16.60
N SER A 123 -19.35 21.15 15.74
CA SER A 123 -19.19 20.86 14.33
C SER A 123 -18.14 21.85 13.81
N GLY A 124 -17.00 21.34 13.32
CA GLY A 124 -15.98 22.16 12.66
C GLY A 124 -14.55 21.82 13.08
N ARG A 125 -13.81 21.22 12.13
CA ARG A 125 -12.38 20.85 12.12
C ARG A 125 -12.09 19.41 12.55
N SER A 126 -11.98 18.55 11.53
CA SER A 126 -11.46 17.19 11.61
C SER A 126 -10.03 17.26 12.12
N ARG A 127 -9.80 17.03 13.42
CA ARG A 127 -8.44 17.03 13.97
C ARG A 127 -7.84 15.64 13.83
N LEU A 128 -6.89 15.48 12.92
CA LEU A 128 -5.94 14.37 12.89
C LEU A 128 -5.57 13.94 14.32
N GLY A 129 -5.81 12.66 14.63
CA GLY A 129 -5.47 12.06 15.92
C GLY A 129 -6.53 12.20 17.01
N ALA A 130 -7.81 12.34 16.66
CA ALA A 130 -8.96 12.26 17.57
C ALA A 130 -8.89 13.22 18.79
N GLY A 131 -8.20 14.35 18.63
CA GLY A 131 -7.95 15.32 19.70
C GLY A 131 -6.97 14.83 20.80
N LEU A 132 -6.32 13.68 20.61
CA LEU A 132 -5.29 13.13 21.50
C LEU A 132 -3.89 13.58 21.12
N VAL A 133 -3.68 13.92 19.84
CA VAL A 133 -2.38 14.27 19.25
C VAL A 133 -2.46 15.66 18.64
N ASN A 134 -1.37 16.42 18.78
CA ASN A 134 -1.17 17.64 18.01
C ASN A 134 -0.29 17.32 16.80
N VAL A 135 -0.89 17.17 15.62
CA VAL A 135 -0.17 17.00 14.36
C VAL A 135 0.04 18.39 13.74
N PRO A 136 1.29 18.81 13.46
CA PRO A 136 1.53 20.10 12.83
C PRO A 136 0.77 20.23 11.51
N GLU A 137 0.04 21.34 11.34
CA GLU A 137 -0.72 21.57 10.12
C GLU A 137 0.23 21.77 8.92
N VAL A 138 -0.11 21.15 7.80
CA VAL A 138 0.56 21.40 6.52
C VAL A 138 -0.26 22.47 5.77
N PRO A 139 0.30 23.67 5.53
CA PRO A 139 -0.43 24.71 4.82
C PRO A 139 -0.73 24.25 3.39
N ARG A 140 -1.83 24.76 2.84
CA ARG A 140 -2.18 24.56 1.43
C ARG A 140 -1.46 25.62 0.59
N PRO A 141 -0.38 25.28 -0.13
CA PRO A 141 0.29 26.24 -1.01
C PRO A 141 -0.63 26.63 -2.17
N ASN A 142 -0.29 27.74 -2.84
CA ASN A 142 -0.93 28.08 -4.11
C ASN A 142 -0.68 26.92 -5.11
N PRO A 143 -1.71 26.35 -5.75
CA PRO A 143 -1.52 25.22 -6.66
C PRO A 143 -0.48 25.49 -7.75
N SER A 144 -0.40 26.72 -8.26
CA SER A 144 0.57 27.07 -9.31
C SER A 144 2.03 26.92 -8.87
N THR A 145 2.34 27.06 -7.58
CA THR A 145 3.72 26.89 -7.07
C THR A 145 4.13 25.42 -6.96
N ALA A 146 3.18 24.49 -7.11
CA ALA A 146 3.48 23.05 -7.13
C ALA A 146 3.91 22.56 -8.51
N VAL A 147 3.80 23.39 -9.56
CA VAL A 147 4.24 23.04 -10.91
C VAL A 147 5.77 22.99 -10.95
N LEU A 148 6.31 21.90 -11.48
CA LEU A 148 7.74 21.71 -11.67
C LEU A 148 8.26 22.69 -12.73
N GLU A 149 9.28 23.47 -12.37
CA GLU A 149 9.96 24.40 -13.30
C GLU A 149 10.65 23.65 -14.45
N ASN A 150 11.31 22.53 -14.14
CA ASN A 150 11.95 21.67 -15.13
C ASN A 150 11.45 20.22 -14.98
N PRO A 151 10.41 19.80 -15.72
CA PRO A 151 9.85 18.46 -15.61
C PRO A 151 10.77 17.42 -16.27
N GLU A 152 11.72 16.91 -15.49
CA GLU A 152 12.62 15.83 -15.89
C GLU A 152 12.59 14.67 -14.90
N VAL A 153 12.61 13.44 -15.41
CA VAL A 153 12.83 12.24 -14.59
C VAL A 153 14.34 11.98 -14.49
N PRO A 154 14.96 12.08 -13.30
CA PRO A 154 16.37 11.78 -13.14
C PRO A 154 16.67 10.33 -13.50
N GLU A 155 17.84 10.05 -14.10
CA GLU A 155 18.18 8.70 -14.56
C GLU A 155 18.00 7.63 -13.48
N ARG A 156 18.43 7.89 -12.25
CA ARG A 156 18.27 6.95 -11.12
C ARG A 156 16.82 6.53 -10.84
N LYS A 157 15.82 7.27 -11.33
CA LYS A 157 14.38 7.02 -11.17
C LYS A 157 13.72 6.44 -12.43
N ARG A 158 14.47 6.20 -13.51
CA ARG A 158 13.92 5.68 -14.77
C ARG A 158 13.85 4.15 -14.72
N PHE A 159 12.66 3.56 -14.63
CA PHE A 159 12.48 2.11 -14.61
C PHE A 159 11.41 1.71 -15.63
N CYS A 160 11.51 0.49 -16.15
CA CYS A 160 10.50 -0.05 -17.04
C CYS A 160 9.15 -0.12 -16.30
N SER A 161 8.10 0.45 -16.92
CA SER A 161 6.73 0.48 -16.40
C SER A 161 6.03 -0.88 -16.43
N ARG A 162 6.57 -1.85 -17.19
CA ARG A 162 6.02 -3.20 -17.25
C ARG A 162 6.22 -3.90 -15.90
N SER A 163 5.12 -4.33 -15.30
CA SER A 163 5.05 -4.83 -13.91
C SER A 163 5.92 -6.04 -13.63
N ASP A 164 6.06 -6.95 -14.60
CA ASP A 164 6.91 -8.16 -14.55
C ASP A 164 8.41 -7.87 -14.81
N CYS A 165 8.77 -6.66 -15.26
CA CYS A 165 10.12 -6.34 -15.68
C CYS A 165 10.88 -5.47 -14.67
N GLY A 166 10.38 -4.26 -14.39
CA GLY A 166 10.98 -3.30 -13.46
C GLY A 166 12.45 -2.90 -13.74
N ALA A 167 13.02 -3.24 -14.90
CA ALA A 167 14.44 -3.05 -15.15
C ALA A 167 14.84 -1.57 -15.25
N PRO A 168 16.08 -1.19 -14.85
CA PRO A 168 16.63 0.13 -15.14
C PRO A 168 16.64 0.41 -16.65
N VAL A 169 16.08 1.54 -17.08
CA VAL A 169 16.02 1.95 -18.50
C VAL A 169 16.47 3.39 -18.68
N GLY A 170 16.96 3.75 -19.88
CA GLY A 170 17.39 5.14 -20.15
C GLY A 170 18.53 5.60 -19.24
N ARG A 171 19.51 4.73 -18.99
CA ARG A 171 20.75 5.01 -18.23
C ARG A 171 21.86 5.48 -19.18
N SER A 172 22.71 6.37 -18.70
CA SER A 172 23.93 6.80 -19.39
C SER A 172 24.87 5.63 -19.63
N ARG A 173 25.61 5.66 -20.74
CA ARG A 173 26.64 4.67 -21.09
C ARG A 173 27.88 5.40 -21.63
N GLY A 174 28.99 5.31 -20.91
CA GLY A 174 30.18 6.09 -21.23
C GLY A 174 29.84 7.59 -21.26
N ASP A 175 30.16 8.26 -22.36
CA ASP A 175 29.87 9.68 -22.56
C ASP A 175 28.47 9.96 -23.11
N ARG A 176 27.65 8.93 -23.39
CA ARG A 176 26.29 9.10 -23.92
C ARG A 176 25.28 9.25 -22.78
N PRO A 177 24.50 10.34 -22.72
CA PRO A 177 23.46 10.51 -21.72
C PRO A 177 22.34 9.47 -21.89
N GLY A 178 21.70 9.09 -20.80
CA GLY A 178 20.59 8.15 -20.82
C GLY A 178 19.39 8.72 -21.56
N ARG A 179 18.82 7.94 -22.48
CA ARG A 179 17.66 8.36 -23.27
C ARG A 179 16.42 8.56 -22.37
N THR A 180 15.61 9.55 -22.72
CA THR A 180 14.31 9.81 -22.08
C THR A 180 13.19 9.01 -22.73
N GLU A 181 13.39 8.47 -23.93
CA GLU A 181 12.43 7.63 -24.63
C GLU A 181 13.14 6.46 -25.33
N GLY A 182 12.45 5.34 -25.49
CA GLY A 182 12.98 4.17 -26.19
C GLY A 182 12.26 2.88 -25.80
N PHE A 183 12.97 1.76 -25.90
CA PHE A 183 12.45 0.44 -25.55
C PHE A 183 13.33 -0.19 -24.46
N CYS A 184 12.69 -0.88 -23.52
CA CYS A 184 13.39 -1.61 -22.48
C CYS A 184 14.24 -2.72 -23.11
N THR A 185 15.54 -2.71 -22.85
CA THR A 185 16.48 -3.72 -23.39
C THR A 185 16.28 -5.11 -22.82
N LYS A 186 15.49 -5.27 -21.75
CA LYS A 186 15.20 -6.56 -21.11
C LYS A 186 13.92 -7.22 -21.64
N CYS A 187 12.91 -6.43 -22.01
CA CYS A 187 11.57 -6.96 -22.34
C CYS A 187 10.93 -6.34 -23.59
N GLY A 188 11.61 -5.39 -24.24
CA GLY A 188 11.10 -4.68 -25.41
C GLY A 188 9.95 -3.70 -25.15
N HIS A 189 9.50 -3.51 -23.90
CA HIS A 189 8.40 -2.58 -23.61
C HIS A 189 8.81 -1.12 -23.86
N PRO A 190 8.00 -0.32 -24.59
CA PRO A 190 8.29 1.09 -24.81
C PRO A 190 8.30 1.86 -23.48
N TYR A 191 9.15 2.89 -23.38
CA TYR A 191 9.13 3.84 -22.28
C TYR A 191 9.25 5.26 -22.82
N SER A 192 8.56 6.19 -22.17
CA SER A 192 8.75 7.63 -22.35
C SER A 192 8.71 8.32 -20.99
N PHE A 193 9.75 9.10 -20.72
CA PHE A 193 9.86 9.98 -19.55
C PHE A 193 9.61 11.44 -19.91
N VAL A 194 9.13 11.71 -21.13
CA VAL A 194 8.83 13.06 -21.61
C VAL A 194 7.38 13.39 -21.28
N PRO A 195 7.07 14.60 -20.80
CA PRO A 195 5.69 15.03 -20.62
C PRO A 195 4.89 14.97 -21.94
N LYS A 196 3.77 14.25 -21.92
CA LYS A 196 2.79 14.19 -23.01
C LYS A 196 1.97 15.48 -23.15
N LEU A 197 1.60 16.09 -22.03
CA LEU A 197 0.92 17.40 -21.99
C LEU A 197 1.89 18.52 -21.60
N ARG A 198 1.67 19.71 -22.17
CA ARG A 198 2.45 20.93 -21.94
C ARG A 198 1.57 22.04 -21.36
N SER A 199 2.21 23.02 -20.75
CA SER A 199 1.53 24.22 -20.28
C SER A 199 0.82 24.92 -21.44
N GLY A 200 -0.45 25.27 -21.26
CA GLY A 200 -1.32 25.87 -22.27
C GLY A 200 -2.13 24.87 -23.10
N ASP A 201 -1.85 23.57 -23.03
CA ASP A 201 -2.68 22.57 -23.71
C ASP A 201 -4.07 22.54 -23.08
N VAL A 202 -5.12 22.42 -23.91
CA VAL A 202 -6.50 22.33 -23.44
C VAL A 202 -7.06 20.94 -23.71
N VAL A 203 -7.09 20.11 -22.68
CA VAL A 203 -7.63 18.75 -22.76
C VAL A 203 -9.15 18.79 -22.86
N ARG A 204 -9.68 18.18 -23.93
CA ARG A 204 -11.11 18.10 -24.26
C ARG A 204 -11.84 19.46 -24.27
N GLY A 205 -11.11 20.54 -24.57
CA GLY A 205 -11.68 21.90 -24.55
C GLY A 205 -12.11 22.40 -23.16
N GLN A 206 -11.74 21.71 -22.08
CA GLN A 206 -12.21 22.00 -20.72
C GLN A 206 -11.06 22.22 -19.72
N TYR A 207 -10.03 21.39 -19.77
CA TYR A 207 -8.96 21.40 -18.78
C TYR A 207 -7.70 22.03 -19.35
N GLU A 208 -7.39 23.26 -18.93
CA GLU A 208 -6.20 23.96 -19.37
C GLU A 208 -5.01 23.57 -18.48
N VAL A 209 -4.02 22.92 -19.07
CA VAL A 209 -2.84 22.38 -18.38
C VAL A 209 -1.94 23.54 -17.96
N ALA A 210 -1.62 23.60 -16.67
CA ALA A 210 -0.65 24.54 -16.12
C ALA A 210 0.78 23.98 -16.19
N GLY A 211 0.96 22.67 -15.98
CA GLY A 211 2.25 21.99 -16.09
C GLY A 211 2.30 20.68 -15.32
N CYS A 212 3.50 20.12 -15.15
CA CYS A 212 3.71 18.85 -14.46
C CYS A 212 3.86 19.05 -12.94
N LEU A 213 3.26 18.17 -12.15
CA LEU A 213 3.41 18.12 -10.69
C LEU A 213 4.42 17.04 -10.26
N ALA A 214 4.32 15.85 -10.86
CA ALA A 214 5.09 14.69 -10.47
C ALA A 214 5.18 13.68 -11.61
N HIS A 215 6.09 12.71 -11.46
CA HIS A 215 6.18 11.53 -12.31
C HIS A 215 6.11 10.27 -11.45
N GLY A 216 5.23 9.34 -11.79
CA GLY A 216 5.00 8.08 -11.09
C GLY A 216 5.05 6.86 -12.02
N GLY A 217 4.58 5.70 -11.55
CA GLY A 217 4.58 4.45 -12.31
C GLY A 217 3.69 4.47 -13.56
N LEU A 218 2.65 5.31 -13.56
CA LEU A 218 1.71 5.51 -14.68
C LEU A 218 2.07 6.74 -15.55
N GLY A 219 3.28 7.27 -15.37
CA GLY A 219 3.77 8.45 -16.08
C GLY A 219 3.56 9.76 -15.34
N TRP A 220 3.45 10.84 -16.10
CA TRP A 220 3.35 12.20 -15.59
C TRP A 220 1.97 12.51 -14.99
N VAL A 221 1.99 13.34 -13.95
CA VAL A 221 0.82 13.91 -13.28
C VAL A 221 0.84 15.41 -13.52
N TYR A 222 -0.27 15.95 -14.00
CA TYR A 222 -0.40 17.33 -14.46
C TYR A 222 -1.34 18.14 -13.59
N LEU A 223 -1.03 19.40 -13.37
CA LEU A 223 -1.96 20.39 -12.83
C LEU A 223 -2.72 21.04 -13.99
N ALA A 224 -4.02 21.23 -13.83
CA ALA A 224 -4.82 21.98 -14.78
C ALA A 224 -5.92 22.81 -14.09
N VAL A 225 -6.50 23.73 -14.86
CA VAL A 225 -7.67 24.52 -14.50
C VAL A 225 -8.89 23.96 -15.24
N ASP A 226 -9.93 23.59 -14.50
CA ASP A 226 -11.21 23.17 -15.06
C ASP A 226 -12.04 24.42 -15.40
N ARG A 227 -12.00 24.84 -16.67
CA ARG A 227 -12.66 26.04 -17.19
C ARG A 227 -14.19 25.97 -17.14
N ALA A 228 -14.77 24.77 -17.05
CA ALA A 228 -16.21 24.61 -16.97
C ALA A 228 -16.76 24.75 -15.54
N VAL A 229 -15.90 24.68 -14.51
CA VAL A 229 -16.32 24.67 -13.10
C VAL A 229 -15.53 25.72 -12.30
N ALA A 230 -15.85 26.99 -12.55
CA ALA A 230 -15.34 28.15 -11.81
C ALA A 230 -13.80 28.20 -11.69
N ASP A 231 -13.09 27.83 -12.76
CA ASP A 231 -11.63 27.82 -12.84
C ASP A 231 -10.95 27.09 -11.65
N ARG A 232 -11.59 26.01 -11.16
CA ARG A 232 -11.01 25.22 -10.07
C ARG A 232 -9.77 24.45 -10.54
N TRP A 233 -8.83 24.26 -9.63
CA TRP A 233 -7.65 23.43 -9.85
C TRP A 233 -7.98 21.94 -9.79
N VAL A 234 -7.51 21.20 -10.79
CA VAL A 234 -7.65 19.74 -10.91
C VAL A 234 -6.31 19.10 -11.28
N VAL A 235 -6.24 17.78 -11.10
CA VAL A 235 -5.09 16.97 -11.49
C VAL A 235 -5.49 16.03 -12.62
N LEU A 236 -4.65 15.93 -13.65
CA LEU A 236 -4.76 14.92 -14.70
C LEU A 236 -3.65 13.89 -14.54
N LYS A 237 -4.01 12.61 -14.56
CA LYS A 237 -3.05 11.50 -14.55
C LYS A 237 -3.37 10.56 -15.71
N GLY A 238 -2.35 10.14 -16.45
CA GLY A 238 -2.52 9.19 -17.55
C GLY A 238 -3.06 7.85 -17.05
N LEU A 239 -4.03 7.29 -17.78
CA LEU A 239 -4.39 5.88 -17.69
C LEU A 239 -3.39 5.08 -18.54
N LEU A 240 -3.10 3.84 -18.16
CA LEU A 240 -2.10 3.01 -18.85
C LEU A 240 -2.34 2.95 -20.37
N ASP A 241 -1.23 2.90 -21.08
CA ASP A 241 -1.04 2.83 -22.53
C ASP A 241 -1.83 1.69 -23.19
N THR A 242 -3.12 1.91 -23.40
CA THR A 242 -3.94 1.08 -24.29
C THR A 242 -3.84 1.71 -25.67
N GLY A 243 -2.87 1.25 -26.47
CA GLY A 243 -2.73 1.66 -27.88
C GLY A 243 -3.92 1.25 -28.78
N ASP A 244 -5.01 0.77 -28.19
CA ASP A 244 -6.26 0.37 -28.82
C ASP A 244 -7.42 1.12 -28.15
N GLN A 245 -8.29 1.74 -28.96
CA GLN A 245 -9.43 2.52 -28.51
C GLN A 245 -10.45 1.64 -27.76
N ASP A 246 -10.63 0.40 -28.20
CA ASP A 246 -11.57 -0.54 -27.57
C ASP A 246 -11.09 -0.92 -26.16
N ALA A 247 -9.77 -1.11 -25.98
CA ALA A 247 -9.16 -1.37 -24.68
C ALA A 247 -9.24 -0.15 -23.74
N MET A 248 -9.18 1.07 -24.29
CA MET A 248 -9.33 2.29 -23.49
C MET A 248 -10.77 2.49 -23.02
N GLU A 249 -11.75 2.30 -23.89
CA GLU A 249 -13.16 2.43 -23.53
C GLU A 249 -13.58 1.37 -22.50
N ALA A 250 -13.06 0.15 -22.63
CA ALA A 250 -13.19 -0.90 -21.62
C ALA A 250 -12.55 -0.48 -20.28
N ALA A 251 -11.31 0.04 -20.30
CA ALA A 251 -10.61 0.50 -19.10
C ALA A 251 -11.31 1.67 -18.39
N ILE A 252 -11.93 2.58 -19.14
CA ILE A 252 -12.74 3.68 -18.59
C ILE A 252 -14.03 3.11 -17.99
N SER A 253 -14.73 2.22 -18.71
CA SER A 253 -15.96 1.59 -18.24
C SER A 253 -15.75 0.81 -16.95
N GLU A 254 -14.65 0.06 -16.86
CA GLU A 254 -14.24 -0.71 -15.68
C GLU A 254 -13.98 0.19 -14.47
N ARG A 255 -13.58 1.46 -14.68
CA ARG A 255 -13.21 2.40 -13.61
C ARG A 255 -14.27 3.44 -13.27
N ARG A 256 -15.44 3.41 -13.92
CA ARG A 256 -16.53 4.37 -13.66
C ARG A 256 -16.97 4.39 -12.20
N PHE A 257 -16.92 3.24 -11.51
CA PHE A 257 -17.28 3.15 -10.10
C PHE A 257 -16.41 4.05 -9.19
N LEU A 258 -15.20 4.41 -9.62
CA LEU A 258 -14.32 5.30 -8.85
C LEU A 258 -14.88 6.72 -8.72
N ALA A 259 -15.69 7.17 -9.69
CA ALA A 259 -16.34 8.48 -9.64
C ALA A 259 -17.50 8.52 -8.64
N GLU A 260 -18.02 7.36 -8.21
CA GLU A 260 -19.10 7.26 -7.21
C GLU A 260 -18.58 7.29 -5.76
N ILE A 261 -17.27 7.23 -5.58
CA ILE A 261 -16.64 7.24 -4.26
C ILE A 261 -16.58 8.68 -3.73
N GLU A 262 -17.27 8.92 -2.62
CA GLU A 262 -17.23 10.20 -1.90
C GLU A 262 -16.89 9.98 -0.43
N HIS A 263 -15.69 10.42 -0.04
CA HIS A 263 -15.20 10.37 1.32
C HIS A 263 -14.23 11.53 1.58
N SER A 264 -14.20 12.08 2.80
CA SER A 264 -13.30 13.20 3.16
C SER A 264 -11.83 12.85 2.96
N ASN A 265 -11.45 11.62 3.34
CA ASN A 265 -10.08 11.12 3.31
C ASN A 265 -9.70 10.42 1.99
N ILE A 266 -10.52 10.50 0.95
CA ILE A 266 -10.23 9.94 -0.38
C ILE A 266 -10.30 11.07 -1.41
N VAL A 267 -9.37 11.09 -2.37
CA VAL A 267 -9.38 12.04 -3.48
C VAL A 267 -10.64 11.85 -4.32
N ARG A 268 -11.31 12.96 -4.65
CA ARG A 268 -12.50 12.90 -5.52
C ARG A 268 -12.08 12.74 -6.97
N ILE A 269 -12.68 11.79 -7.67
CA ILE A 269 -12.53 11.63 -9.12
C ILE A 269 -13.68 12.36 -9.79
N TYR A 270 -13.35 13.30 -10.67
CA TYR A 270 -14.35 14.14 -11.35
C TYR A 270 -14.74 13.60 -12.70
N ASN A 271 -13.78 13.08 -13.47
CA ASN A 271 -14.04 12.67 -14.84
C ASN A 271 -12.97 11.72 -15.40
N PHE A 272 -13.29 11.11 -16.53
CA PHE A 272 -12.35 10.41 -17.40
C PHE A 272 -12.42 11.07 -18.77
N VAL A 273 -11.27 11.44 -19.32
CA VAL A 273 -11.18 12.19 -20.57
C VAL A 273 -10.11 11.61 -21.47
N GLU A 274 -10.25 11.86 -22.76
CA GLU A 274 -9.29 11.45 -23.77
C GLU A 274 -8.68 12.68 -24.42
N HIS A 275 -7.41 12.58 -24.80
CA HIS A 275 -6.71 13.63 -25.52
C HIS A 275 -5.80 13.04 -26.58
N LEU A 276 -5.79 13.66 -27.76
CA LEU A 276 -4.90 13.27 -28.84
C LEU A 276 -3.48 13.76 -28.52
N ASP A 277 -2.54 12.84 -28.34
CA ASP A 277 -1.12 13.18 -28.32
C ASP A 277 -0.73 13.60 -29.74
N GLN A 278 -0.43 14.89 -29.92
CA GLN A 278 -0.10 15.47 -31.22
C GLN A 278 1.21 14.92 -31.82
N ARG A 279 2.09 14.35 -30.98
CA ARG A 279 3.38 13.83 -31.41
C ARG A 279 3.28 12.41 -31.94
N THR A 280 2.50 11.56 -31.27
CA THR A 280 2.32 10.15 -31.65
C THR A 280 1.09 9.93 -32.52
N GLY A 281 0.11 10.85 -32.47
CA GLY A 281 -1.21 10.68 -33.06
C GLY A 281 -2.11 9.70 -32.30
N SER A 282 -1.70 9.24 -31.11
CA SER A 282 -2.48 8.31 -30.29
C SER A 282 -3.48 9.06 -29.42
N LEU A 283 -4.63 8.42 -29.16
CA LEU A 283 -5.59 8.92 -28.19
C LEU A 283 -5.20 8.39 -26.81
N ASP A 284 -4.87 9.28 -25.89
CA ASP A 284 -4.47 8.93 -24.52
C ASP A 284 -5.59 9.26 -23.53
N GLY A 285 -5.85 8.32 -22.61
CA GLY A 285 -6.83 8.47 -21.54
C GLY A 285 -6.23 9.15 -20.31
N TYR A 286 -7.00 10.01 -19.67
CA TYR A 286 -6.65 10.72 -18.44
C TYR A 286 -7.78 10.61 -17.43
N ILE A 287 -7.40 10.37 -16.17
CA ILE A 287 -8.29 10.54 -15.03
C ILE A 287 -8.16 11.97 -14.50
N VAL A 288 -9.30 12.63 -14.30
CA VAL A 288 -9.39 13.98 -13.74
C VAL A 288 -9.83 13.89 -12.29
N MET A 289 -9.03 14.44 -11.38
CA MET A 289 -9.26 14.31 -9.94
C MET A 289 -8.98 15.61 -9.17
N GLU A 290 -9.41 15.64 -7.91
CA GLU A 290 -9.18 16.74 -6.97
C GLU A 290 -7.68 17.05 -6.81
N TYR A 291 -7.34 18.33 -6.86
CA TYR A 291 -6.01 18.79 -6.44
C TYR A 291 -5.91 18.83 -4.91
N VAL A 292 -5.11 17.92 -4.36
CA VAL A 292 -4.79 17.84 -2.93
C VAL A 292 -3.48 18.60 -2.65
N GLY A 293 -3.62 19.85 -2.20
CA GLY A 293 -2.49 20.74 -1.92
C GLY A 293 -1.96 20.56 -0.50
N GLY A 294 -1.02 19.63 -0.32
CA GLY A 294 -0.41 19.29 0.96
C GLY A 294 0.94 18.59 0.77
N LYS A 295 1.39 17.84 1.76
CA LYS A 295 2.62 17.03 1.68
C LYS A 295 2.29 15.55 1.82
N SER A 296 2.87 14.71 0.98
CA SER A 296 2.83 13.26 1.15
C SER A 296 3.48 12.86 2.48
N LEU A 297 3.03 11.75 3.05
CA LEU A 297 3.67 11.17 4.24
C LEU A 297 5.15 10.85 3.98
N LYS A 298 5.50 10.54 2.72
CA LYS A 298 6.88 10.39 2.27
C LYS A 298 7.69 11.66 2.37
N GLU A 299 7.16 12.80 1.90
CA GLU A 299 7.83 14.10 2.01
C GLU A 299 8.00 14.49 3.48
N ILE A 300 6.94 14.34 4.29
CA ILE A 300 6.99 14.60 5.73
C ILE A 300 8.08 13.75 6.40
N ALA A 301 8.16 12.45 6.08
CA ALA A 301 9.20 11.56 6.60
C ALA A 301 10.61 11.90 6.08
N ASN A 302 10.72 12.47 4.88
CA ASN A 302 12.00 12.82 4.26
C ASN A 302 12.56 14.16 4.71
N GLU A 303 11.71 15.11 5.06
CA GLU A 303 12.11 16.40 5.62
C GLU A 303 12.67 16.25 7.04
N ARG A 304 12.25 15.21 7.77
CA ARG A 304 12.75 14.91 9.11
C ARG A 304 14.13 14.28 9.06
N ARG A 305 15.14 15.06 9.44
CA ARG A 305 16.54 14.61 9.57
C ARG A 305 17.10 14.99 10.93
N ARG A 306 17.89 14.09 11.50
CA ARG A 306 18.68 14.34 12.70
C ARG A 306 19.88 15.23 12.35
N PRO A 307 20.53 15.88 13.35
CA PRO A 307 21.71 16.71 13.10
C PRO A 307 22.87 15.97 12.41
N ASP A 308 22.95 14.65 12.55
CA ASP A 308 23.92 13.77 11.89
C ASP A 308 23.53 13.37 10.45
N GLY A 309 22.44 13.95 9.91
CA GLY A 309 21.93 13.67 8.58
C GLY A 309 21.13 12.38 8.44
N ARG A 310 20.99 11.58 9.52
CA ARG A 310 20.18 10.35 9.49
C ARG A 310 18.70 10.68 9.49
N ARG A 311 17.89 9.73 9.01
CA ARG A 311 16.42 9.84 9.07
C ARG A 311 15.98 10.02 10.53
N ASP A 312 15.10 10.98 10.77
CA ASP A 312 14.40 11.10 12.05
C ASP A 312 12.97 10.56 11.89
N PRO A 313 12.67 9.34 12.37
CA PRO A 313 11.33 8.77 12.24
C PRO A 313 10.24 9.64 12.88
N LEU A 314 9.00 9.44 12.44
CA LEU A 314 7.88 10.15 13.04
C LEU A 314 7.61 9.64 14.46
N PRO A 315 7.18 10.51 15.38
CA PRO A 315 6.61 10.08 16.65
C PRO A 315 5.46 9.10 16.42
N VAL A 316 5.40 8.04 17.23
CA VAL A 316 4.43 6.93 17.07
C VAL A 316 2.99 7.45 17.11
N GLU A 317 2.70 8.41 17.98
CA GLU A 317 1.38 9.02 18.11
C GLU A 317 0.94 9.75 16.82
N GLN A 318 1.86 10.37 16.09
CA GLN A 318 1.55 11.00 14.79
C GLN A 318 1.31 9.95 13.72
N ALA A 319 2.12 8.89 13.67
CA ALA A 319 1.89 7.78 12.74
C ALA A 319 0.56 7.07 13.01
N CYS A 320 0.21 6.82 14.27
CA CYS A 320 -1.09 6.29 14.67
C CYS A 320 -2.25 7.19 14.20
N ALA A 321 -2.11 8.52 14.32
CA ALA A 321 -3.13 9.46 13.83
C ALA A 321 -3.36 9.31 12.32
N TYR A 322 -2.31 9.20 11.51
CA TYR A 322 -2.44 8.93 10.07
C TYR A 322 -3.04 7.55 9.79
N GLY A 323 -2.62 6.52 10.53
CA GLY A 323 -3.15 5.17 10.38
C GLY A 323 -4.65 5.09 10.65
N ILE A 324 -5.16 5.80 11.65
CA ILE A 324 -6.60 5.84 11.98
C ILE A 324 -7.40 6.46 10.82
N GLU A 325 -6.98 7.62 10.30
CA GLU A 325 -7.69 8.24 9.16
C GLU A 325 -7.60 7.41 7.87
N ALA A 326 -6.47 6.75 7.64
CA ALA A 326 -6.35 5.80 6.53
C ALA A 326 -7.33 4.62 6.69
N LEU A 327 -7.47 4.08 7.90
CA LEU A 327 -8.40 2.99 8.18
C LEU A 327 -9.87 3.41 8.03
N GLU A 328 -10.22 4.66 8.33
CA GLU A 328 -11.56 5.20 8.05
C GLU A 328 -11.84 5.21 6.54
N ALA A 329 -10.89 5.66 5.73
CA ALA A 329 -10.99 5.62 4.26
C ALA A 329 -11.09 4.18 3.72
N LEU A 330 -10.23 3.27 4.18
CA LEU A 330 -10.24 1.86 3.78
C LEU A 330 -11.55 1.19 4.21
N GLY A 331 -12.05 1.45 5.42
CA GLY A 331 -13.34 0.93 5.88
C GLY A 331 -14.50 1.38 5.00
N HIS A 332 -14.48 2.63 4.52
CA HIS A 332 -15.47 3.12 3.55
C HIS A 332 -15.42 2.35 2.23
N LEU A 333 -14.24 2.08 1.69
CA LEU A 333 -14.06 1.27 0.47
C LEU A 333 -14.51 -0.17 0.68
N HIS A 334 -14.09 -0.79 1.79
CA HIS A 334 -14.43 -2.17 2.13
C HIS A 334 -15.95 -2.36 2.26
N SER A 335 -16.66 -1.37 2.82
CA SER A 335 -18.13 -1.39 2.91
C SER A 335 -18.87 -1.37 1.56
N ARG A 336 -18.15 -1.04 0.48
CA ARG A 336 -18.65 -1.01 -0.91
C ARG A 336 -18.08 -2.14 -1.77
N ASN A 337 -17.47 -3.16 -1.15
CA ASN A 337 -16.78 -4.25 -1.83
C ASN A 337 -15.62 -3.77 -2.72
N LEU A 338 -14.92 -2.72 -2.30
CA LEU A 338 -13.72 -2.21 -2.97
C LEU A 338 -12.48 -2.42 -2.09
N LEU A 339 -11.33 -2.65 -2.71
CA LEU A 339 -10.02 -2.78 -2.08
C LEU A 339 -9.10 -1.66 -2.57
N TYR A 340 -8.23 -1.15 -1.69
CA TYR A 340 -7.32 -0.06 -2.04
C TYR A 340 -6.02 -0.55 -2.71
N CYS A 341 -5.49 -1.69 -2.26
CA CYS A 341 -4.37 -2.46 -2.83
C CYS A 341 -2.97 -1.81 -2.78
N ASP A 342 -2.83 -0.48 -2.70
CA ASP A 342 -1.51 0.19 -2.74
C ASP A 342 -1.38 1.28 -1.67
N PHE A 343 -1.78 1.02 -0.42
CA PHE A 343 -1.59 1.99 0.67
C PHE A 343 -0.13 2.01 1.13
N LYS A 344 0.50 3.20 1.05
CA LYS A 344 1.90 3.47 1.37
C LYS A 344 2.11 4.96 1.59
N VAL A 345 3.29 5.33 2.08
CA VAL A 345 3.66 6.72 2.37
C VAL A 345 3.59 7.68 1.17
N ASP A 346 3.72 7.16 -0.05
CA ASP A 346 3.63 7.93 -1.30
C ASP A 346 2.18 8.31 -1.67
N ASN A 347 1.20 7.48 -1.26
CA ASN A 347 -0.18 7.58 -1.74
C ASN A 347 -1.12 8.25 -0.73
N ALA A 348 -0.57 8.85 0.33
CA ALA A 348 -1.31 9.55 1.37
C ALA A 348 -0.71 10.95 1.58
N ILE A 349 -1.54 11.98 1.44
CA ILE A 349 -1.16 13.39 1.59
C ILE A 349 -1.82 13.97 2.84
N GLN A 350 -1.03 14.57 3.71
CA GLN A 350 -1.55 15.46 4.75
C GLN A 350 -1.81 16.84 4.14
N GLN A 351 -3.04 17.30 4.28
CA GLN A 351 -3.47 18.65 3.95
C GLN A 351 -4.13 19.26 5.18
N GLN A 352 -3.56 20.36 5.70
CA GLN A 352 -4.00 20.97 6.95
C GLN A 352 -4.03 19.93 8.08
N ASP A 353 -5.22 19.68 8.64
CA ASP A 353 -5.50 18.76 9.73
C ASP A 353 -6.13 17.44 9.27
N GLN A 354 -6.03 17.09 7.98
CA GLN A 354 -6.63 15.89 7.39
C GLN A 354 -5.64 15.10 6.51
N LEU A 355 -5.81 13.79 6.46
CA LEU A 355 -5.15 12.87 5.54
C LEU A 355 -6.06 12.55 4.35
N LYS A 356 -5.53 12.61 3.13
CA LYS A 356 -6.22 12.20 1.90
C LYS A 356 -5.43 11.14 1.14
N LEU A 357 -6.10 10.06 0.76
CA LEU A 357 -5.58 9.04 -0.15
C LEU A 357 -5.74 9.50 -1.60
N ILE A 358 -4.65 9.46 -2.39
CA ILE A 358 -4.59 10.15 -3.69
C ILE A 358 -4.41 9.25 -4.91
N ASP A 359 -4.07 7.98 -4.75
CA ASP A 359 -3.82 7.08 -5.89
C ASP A 359 -4.88 5.98 -5.97
N MET A 360 -5.90 6.22 -6.79
CA MET A 360 -6.99 5.28 -7.02
C MET A 360 -6.68 4.27 -8.13
N GLY A 361 -5.45 4.24 -8.66
CA GLY A 361 -5.09 3.42 -9.82
C GLY A 361 -5.06 1.92 -9.57
N ALA A 362 -4.84 1.49 -8.32
CA ALA A 362 -4.85 0.08 -7.90
C ALA A 362 -6.18 -0.34 -7.25
N VAL A 363 -7.12 0.59 -7.09
CA VAL A 363 -8.41 0.31 -6.46
C VAL A 363 -9.21 -0.61 -7.36
N ARG A 364 -9.75 -1.68 -6.77
CA ARG A 364 -10.48 -2.71 -7.51
C ARG A 364 -11.67 -3.23 -6.72
N ARG A 365 -12.57 -3.95 -7.39
CA ARG A 365 -13.68 -4.64 -6.74
C ARG A 365 -13.14 -5.94 -6.09
N MET A 366 -13.73 -6.35 -4.97
CA MET A 366 -13.32 -7.59 -4.27
C MET A 366 -13.60 -8.86 -5.09
N ASP A 367 -14.59 -8.81 -5.98
CA ASP A 367 -15.00 -9.92 -6.84
C ASP A 367 -14.30 -9.92 -8.21
N ASP A 368 -13.41 -8.95 -8.45
CA ASP A 368 -12.63 -8.88 -9.68
C ASP A 368 -11.41 -9.82 -9.57
N THR A 369 -11.37 -10.81 -10.47
CA THR A 369 -10.32 -11.83 -10.58
C THR A 369 -9.48 -11.71 -11.86
N GLU A 370 -9.85 -10.80 -12.76
CA GLU A 370 -9.27 -10.71 -14.11
C GLU A 370 -8.27 -9.56 -14.21
N SER A 371 -8.53 -8.47 -13.49
CA SER A 371 -7.72 -7.26 -13.57
C SER A 371 -6.32 -7.48 -12.96
N ALA A 372 -5.32 -6.83 -13.56
CA ALA A 372 -3.93 -6.94 -13.12
C ALA A 372 -3.77 -6.48 -11.68
N ILE A 373 -3.05 -7.28 -10.87
CA ILE A 373 -2.77 -6.94 -9.48
C ILE A 373 -1.53 -6.05 -9.41
N TYR A 374 -1.71 -4.84 -8.89
CA TYR A 374 -0.64 -3.90 -8.63
C TYR A 374 -0.31 -3.87 -7.13
N GLY A 375 0.96 -3.63 -6.81
CA GLY A 375 1.41 -3.41 -5.45
C GLY A 375 2.87 -3.01 -5.39
N THR A 376 3.28 -2.54 -4.21
CA THR A 376 4.65 -2.06 -3.97
C THR A 376 5.41 -3.04 -3.10
N VAL A 377 6.57 -3.49 -3.57
CA VAL A 377 7.49 -4.35 -2.81
C VAL A 377 7.81 -3.72 -1.45
N GLY A 378 7.74 -4.53 -0.39
CA GLY A 378 7.94 -4.11 0.99
C GLY A 378 6.69 -3.52 1.67
N TYR A 379 5.59 -3.32 0.94
CA TYR A 379 4.27 -2.97 1.49
C TYR A 379 3.22 -4.03 1.22
N GLN A 380 3.22 -4.62 0.02
CA GLN A 380 2.24 -5.62 -0.40
C GLN A 380 2.30 -6.86 0.49
N ALA A 381 1.15 -7.45 0.79
CA ALA A 381 1.08 -8.67 1.57
C ALA A 381 1.54 -9.88 0.74
N PRO A 382 2.28 -10.84 1.33
CA PRO A 382 2.94 -11.91 0.59
C PRO A 382 1.96 -12.85 -0.12
N GLU A 383 0.77 -13.04 0.43
CA GLU A 383 -0.24 -13.94 -0.13
C GLU A 383 -0.93 -13.40 -1.38
N VAL A 384 -0.80 -12.10 -1.69
CA VAL A 384 -1.56 -11.44 -2.76
C VAL A 384 -1.27 -12.05 -4.14
N ALA A 385 -0.04 -12.51 -4.38
CA ALA A 385 0.33 -13.14 -5.64
C ALA A 385 -0.37 -14.50 -5.84
N GLU A 386 -0.73 -15.20 -4.76
CA GLU A 386 -1.31 -16.55 -4.79
C GLU A 386 -2.82 -16.53 -4.57
N LEU A 387 -3.30 -15.74 -3.61
CA LEU A 387 -4.69 -15.71 -3.15
C LEU A 387 -5.47 -14.48 -3.67
N GLY A 388 -4.78 -13.53 -4.28
CA GLY A 388 -5.35 -12.25 -4.68
C GLY A 388 -5.49 -11.24 -3.53
N PRO A 389 -5.81 -9.97 -3.85
CA PRO A 389 -6.05 -8.93 -2.86
C PRO A 389 -7.29 -9.21 -2.01
N SER A 390 -7.26 -8.81 -0.74
CA SER A 390 -8.35 -8.95 0.21
C SER A 390 -8.34 -7.80 1.23
N VAL A 391 -9.38 -7.74 2.07
CA VAL A 391 -9.39 -6.84 3.24
C VAL A 391 -8.14 -7.06 4.10
N ALA A 392 -7.77 -8.32 4.33
CA ALA A 392 -6.61 -8.67 5.14
C ALA A 392 -5.29 -8.19 4.52
N SER A 393 -5.18 -8.13 3.18
CA SER A 393 -3.98 -7.58 2.52
C SER A 393 -3.92 -6.06 2.59
N ASP A 394 -5.06 -5.36 2.52
CA ASP A 394 -5.10 -3.90 2.74
C ASP A 394 -4.63 -3.55 4.16
N LEU A 395 -5.10 -4.27 5.18
CA LEU A 395 -4.71 -4.03 6.58
C LEU A 395 -3.22 -4.32 6.83
N TYR A 396 -2.65 -5.29 6.11
CA TYR A 396 -1.20 -5.53 6.09
C TYR A 396 -0.44 -4.29 5.62
N THR A 397 -0.86 -3.66 4.51
CA THR A 397 -0.20 -2.46 3.98
C THR A 397 -0.25 -1.27 4.96
N VAL A 398 -1.31 -1.16 5.77
CA VAL A 398 -1.41 -0.15 6.84
C VAL A 398 -0.31 -0.35 7.88
N ALA A 399 -0.12 -1.58 8.36
CA ALA A 399 0.91 -1.88 9.34
C ALA A 399 2.33 -1.69 8.78
N ARG A 400 2.58 -2.09 7.53
CA ARG A 400 3.85 -1.81 6.84
C ARG A 400 4.13 -0.30 6.76
N THR A 401 3.11 0.49 6.43
CA THR A 401 3.23 1.96 6.38
C THR A 401 3.53 2.55 7.75
N LEU A 402 2.85 2.10 8.80
CA LEU A 402 3.13 2.52 10.18
C LEU A 402 4.56 2.17 10.61
N ALA A 403 5.06 0.98 10.27
CA ALA A 403 6.43 0.56 10.56
C ALA A 403 7.44 1.49 9.86
N VAL A 404 7.27 1.73 8.56
CA VAL A 404 8.13 2.64 7.78
C VAL A 404 8.14 4.05 8.39
N LEU A 405 7.01 4.56 8.87
CA LEU A 405 6.93 5.90 9.47
C LEU A 405 7.62 6.01 10.82
N THR A 406 7.55 4.97 11.66
CA THR A 406 7.86 5.06 13.10
C THR A 406 9.29 4.68 13.50
N PHE A 407 10.03 3.98 12.67
CA PHE A 407 11.46 3.73 12.88
C PHE A 407 12.24 3.72 11.57
N ASP A 408 13.56 3.73 11.64
CA ASP A 408 14.41 3.62 10.46
C ASP A 408 14.41 2.18 9.95
N PHE A 409 13.39 1.84 9.15
CA PHE A 409 13.14 0.49 8.68
C PHE A 409 14.07 0.13 7.50
N GLN A 410 15.38 0.09 7.75
CA GLN A 410 16.37 -0.24 6.73
C GLN A 410 16.14 -1.66 6.19
N GLY A 411 16.13 -1.78 4.86
CA GLY A 411 15.96 -3.04 4.16
C GLY A 411 14.53 -3.58 4.07
N TYR A 412 13.51 -2.77 4.34
CA TYR A 412 12.10 -3.18 4.24
C TYR A 412 11.65 -3.61 2.83
N THR A 413 12.43 -3.28 1.79
CA THR A 413 12.16 -3.67 0.39
C THR A 413 13.04 -4.81 -0.11
N ASN A 414 13.95 -5.35 0.70
CA ASN A 414 14.87 -6.42 0.26
C ASN A 414 15.17 -7.48 1.33
N VAL A 415 15.47 -7.10 2.57
CA VAL A 415 15.77 -8.03 3.68
C VAL A 415 14.49 -8.38 4.44
N PHE A 416 13.68 -7.38 4.73
CA PHE A 416 12.46 -7.50 5.51
C PHE A 416 11.22 -7.28 4.64
N VAL A 417 11.19 -7.91 3.46
CA VAL A 417 10.11 -7.74 2.47
C VAL A 417 8.76 -8.10 3.09
N ASP A 418 8.69 -9.27 3.73
CA ASP A 418 7.46 -9.85 4.28
C ASP A 418 7.48 -10.03 5.80
N SER A 419 8.42 -9.36 6.48
CA SER A 419 8.65 -9.54 7.93
C SER A 419 9.00 -8.24 8.63
N LEU A 420 8.86 -8.21 9.95
CA LEU A 420 9.33 -7.14 10.82
C LEU A 420 10.67 -7.52 11.46
N PRO A 421 11.55 -6.55 11.75
CA PRO A 421 12.81 -6.82 12.45
C PRO A 421 12.55 -7.25 13.91
N ASP A 422 13.55 -7.90 14.50
CA ASP A 422 13.49 -8.35 15.89
C ASP A 422 13.26 -7.16 16.85
N PRO A 423 12.29 -7.26 17.79
CA PRO A 423 11.98 -6.18 18.73
C PRO A 423 13.13 -5.80 19.65
N GLU A 424 14.09 -6.68 19.93
CA GLU A 424 15.25 -6.34 20.77
C GLU A 424 16.10 -5.21 20.16
N HIS A 425 16.15 -5.13 18.83
CA HIS A 425 16.95 -4.15 18.10
C HIS A 425 16.22 -2.84 17.78
N ILE A 426 14.90 -2.77 18.01
CA ILE A 426 14.09 -1.59 17.69
C ILE A 426 13.57 -0.96 18.97
N GLU A 427 14.11 0.22 19.33
CA GLU A 427 13.73 0.96 20.55
C GLU A 427 12.22 1.22 20.63
N VAL A 428 11.59 1.58 19.51
CA VAL A 428 10.14 1.83 19.42
C VAL A 428 9.33 0.60 19.83
N PHE A 429 9.75 -0.60 19.43
CA PHE A 429 9.04 -1.84 19.77
C PHE A 429 9.17 -2.18 21.25
N ARG A 430 10.37 -1.97 21.84
CA ARG A 430 10.58 -2.15 23.29
C ARG A 430 9.81 -1.14 24.13
N ARG A 431 9.74 0.10 23.66
CA ARG A 431 9.09 1.19 24.39
C ARG A 431 7.57 1.13 24.33
N TYR A 432 7.01 0.74 23.18
CA TYR A 432 5.57 0.70 22.93
C TYR A 432 5.15 -0.71 22.52
N GLU A 433 5.07 -1.61 23.50
CA GLU A 433 4.80 -3.03 23.27
C GLU A 433 3.46 -3.28 22.54
N SER A 434 2.39 -2.56 22.91
CA SER A 434 1.08 -2.71 22.28
C SER A 434 1.08 -2.28 20.81
N PHE A 435 1.86 -1.26 20.46
CA PHE A 435 2.09 -0.87 19.07
C PHE A 435 2.80 -1.97 18.29
N TYR A 436 3.87 -2.55 18.84
CA TYR A 436 4.55 -3.69 18.22
C TYR A 436 3.60 -4.88 18.01
N ARG A 437 2.81 -5.25 19.03
CA ARG A 437 1.83 -6.35 18.93
C ARG A 437 0.76 -6.08 17.88
N LEU A 438 0.32 -4.83 17.72
CA LEU A 438 -0.61 -4.44 16.65
C LEU A 438 0.01 -4.65 15.28
N LEU A 439 1.26 -4.22 15.08
CA LEU A 439 1.97 -4.45 13.82
C LEU A 439 2.11 -5.93 13.52
N VAL A 440 2.56 -6.73 14.49
CA VAL A 440 2.71 -8.19 14.35
C VAL A 440 1.40 -8.85 13.95
N ARG A 441 0.27 -8.48 14.58
CA ARG A 441 -1.04 -9.03 14.23
C ARG A 441 -1.45 -8.65 12.81
N ALA A 442 -1.29 -7.38 12.42
CA ALA A 442 -1.65 -6.94 11.07
C ALA A 442 -0.72 -7.49 9.99
N THR A 443 0.52 -7.85 10.33
CA THR A 443 1.49 -8.46 9.41
C THR A 443 1.65 -9.96 9.59
N ASP A 444 0.68 -10.66 10.20
CA ASP A 444 0.75 -12.11 10.34
C ASP A 444 0.79 -12.76 8.94
N PRO A 445 1.67 -13.75 8.68
CA PRO A 445 1.71 -14.46 7.40
C PRO A 445 0.37 -15.14 7.05
N ASP A 446 -0.39 -15.56 8.05
CA ASP A 446 -1.74 -16.11 7.87
C ASP A 446 -2.76 -14.94 7.86
N PRO A 447 -3.39 -14.64 6.71
CA PRO A 447 -4.35 -13.54 6.61
C PRO A 447 -5.55 -13.74 7.54
N GLY A 448 -5.89 -14.98 7.91
CA GLY A 448 -6.98 -15.29 8.85
C GLY A 448 -6.68 -14.88 10.30
N ARG A 449 -5.41 -14.59 10.65
CA ARG A 449 -4.99 -14.16 11.99
C ARG A 449 -4.90 -12.64 12.15
N ARG A 450 -5.01 -11.91 11.04
CA ARG A 450 -5.00 -10.44 11.02
C ARG A 450 -6.29 -9.87 11.60
N PHE A 451 -6.41 -8.55 11.55
CA PHE A 451 -7.68 -7.89 11.89
C PHE A 451 -8.75 -8.24 10.85
N SER A 452 -9.98 -8.45 11.31
CA SER A 452 -11.09 -8.86 10.45
C SER A 452 -11.66 -7.71 9.61
N SER A 453 -11.46 -6.46 10.04
CA SER A 453 -11.95 -5.26 9.36
C SER A 453 -11.09 -4.05 9.67
N ALA A 454 -11.17 -3.03 8.80
CA ALA A 454 -10.55 -1.73 9.04
C ALA A 454 -11.06 -1.07 10.33
N GLN A 455 -12.35 -1.24 10.67
CA GLN A 455 -12.93 -0.72 11.90
C GLN A 455 -12.32 -1.38 13.14
N GLU A 456 -12.16 -2.72 13.14
CA GLU A 456 -11.52 -3.43 14.25
C GLU A 456 -10.08 -2.93 14.45
N MET A 457 -9.33 -2.79 13.35
CA MET A 457 -7.95 -2.29 13.42
C MET A 457 -7.89 -0.84 13.90
N ALA A 458 -8.83 0.03 13.48
CA ALA A 458 -8.89 1.43 13.90
C ALA A 458 -9.19 1.57 15.40
N ASP A 459 -10.12 0.77 15.92
CA ASP A 459 -10.45 0.73 17.34
C ASP A 459 -9.22 0.32 18.18
N GLN A 460 -8.51 -0.74 17.76
CA GLN A 460 -7.30 -1.19 18.44
C GLN A 460 -6.16 -0.18 18.32
N LEU A 461 -5.95 0.43 17.15
CA LEU A 461 -4.94 1.47 16.95
C LEU A 461 -5.23 2.72 17.79
N THR A 462 -6.50 3.06 18.00
CA THR A 462 -6.91 4.14 18.91
C THR A 462 -6.59 3.81 20.36
N GLY A 463 -6.77 2.56 20.78
CA GLY A 463 -6.33 2.07 22.10
C GLY A 463 -4.82 2.21 22.28
N VAL A 464 -4.05 1.74 21.30
CA VAL A 464 -2.58 1.89 21.26
C VAL A 464 -2.18 3.36 21.32
N LEU A 465 -2.82 4.23 20.55
CA LEU A 465 -2.54 5.66 20.55
C LEU A 465 -2.70 6.29 21.95
N ARG A 466 -3.76 5.91 22.67
CA ARG A 466 -4.00 6.37 24.05
C ARG A 466 -2.89 5.93 25.00
N GLU A 467 -2.42 4.69 24.88
CA GLU A 467 -1.30 4.17 25.68
C GLU A 467 0.00 4.93 25.39
N VAL A 468 0.33 5.13 24.10
CA VAL A 468 1.51 5.89 23.66
C VAL A 468 1.48 7.30 24.24
N VAL A 469 0.37 8.03 24.08
CA VAL A 469 0.21 9.39 24.60
C VAL A 469 0.25 9.41 26.12
N ALA A 470 -0.33 8.42 26.81
CA ALA A 470 -0.28 8.33 28.26
C ALA A 470 1.15 8.13 28.78
N LEU A 471 1.93 7.24 28.14
CA LEU A 471 3.33 7.00 28.48
C LEU A 471 4.21 8.23 28.24
N GLN A 472 3.96 9.00 27.17
CA GLN A 472 4.72 10.21 26.86
C GLN A 472 4.39 11.38 27.80
N THR A 473 3.12 11.55 28.14
CA THR A 473 2.64 12.72 28.90
C THR A 473 2.54 12.48 30.41
N GLY A 474 2.64 11.23 30.86
CA GLY A 474 2.37 10.83 32.25
C GLY A 474 0.91 11.00 32.68
N ARG A 475 -0.01 11.27 31.73
CA ARG A 475 -1.43 11.53 32.01
C ARG A 475 -2.30 10.40 31.43
N PRO A 476 -3.13 9.73 32.26
CA PRO A 476 -4.03 8.69 31.78
C PRO A 476 -5.01 9.18 30.69
N ARG A 477 -5.28 8.33 29.70
CA ARG A 477 -6.21 8.60 28.57
C ARG A 477 -7.35 7.56 28.51
N PRO A 478 -8.21 7.47 29.54
CA PRO A 478 -9.18 6.37 29.68
C PRO A 478 -10.24 6.35 28.57
N GLN A 479 -10.61 5.15 28.12
CA GLN A 479 -11.80 4.86 27.31
C GLN A 479 -12.48 3.62 27.85
N LEU A 480 -13.79 3.50 27.63
CA LEU A 480 -14.46 2.21 27.72
C LEU A 480 -14.04 1.34 26.54
N SER A 481 -13.67 0.10 26.81
CA SER A 481 -13.37 -0.87 25.77
C SER A 481 -14.66 -1.28 25.06
N THR A 482 -14.57 -1.50 23.75
CA THR A 482 -15.65 -2.09 22.94
C THR A 482 -15.67 -3.62 23.03
N LEU A 483 -14.61 -4.24 23.54
CA LEU A 483 -14.45 -5.70 23.64
C LEU A 483 -14.59 -6.21 25.08
N PHE A 484 -14.11 -5.43 26.05
CA PHE A 484 -14.08 -5.83 27.46
C PHE A 484 -15.02 -4.95 28.29
N GLY A 485 -15.79 -5.58 29.18
CA GLY A 485 -16.55 -4.84 30.19
C GLY A 485 -15.62 -4.13 31.19
N PRO A 486 -16.14 -3.17 31.97
CA PRO A 486 -15.37 -2.64 33.10
C PRO A 486 -14.99 -3.79 34.03
N GLU A 487 -13.81 -3.71 34.63
CA GLU A 487 -13.39 -4.65 35.66
C GLU A 487 -14.48 -4.72 36.74
N LEU A 488 -15.07 -5.91 36.92
CA LEU A 488 -16.03 -6.16 37.99
C LEU A 488 -15.26 -6.12 39.30
N ARG A 489 -15.12 -4.93 39.89
CA ARG A 489 -14.73 -4.82 41.29
C ARG A 489 -15.87 -5.41 42.11
N VAL A 490 -15.71 -6.66 42.55
CA VAL A 490 -16.55 -7.23 43.59
C VAL A 490 -16.21 -6.44 44.87
N PRO A 491 -17.15 -5.63 45.41
CA PRO A 491 -16.93 -5.03 46.71
C PRO A 491 -16.92 -6.18 47.72
N ASP A 492 -15.79 -6.32 48.42
CA ASP A 492 -15.58 -7.26 49.52
C ASP A 492 -15.63 -8.76 49.22
N THR A 493 -14.45 -9.31 48.89
CA THR A 493 -14.01 -10.58 49.48
C THR A 493 -12.53 -10.45 49.84
N ARG A 494 -12.22 -9.92 51.02
CA ARG A 494 -10.94 -10.20 51.67
C ARG A 494 -10.84 -11.71 51.87
N LEU A 495 -10.10 -12.37 50.99
CA LEU A 495 -9.55 -13.70 51.17
C LEU A 495 -8.08 -13.61 50.74
N PHE A 496 -7.22 -13.42 51.75
CA PHE A 496 -5.75 -13.43 51.75
C PHE A 496 -5.00 -12.09 51.65
N ALA A 497 -3.86 -12.09 52.36
CA ALA A 497 -3.27 -10.99 53.13
C ALA A 497 -2.34 -10.06 52.34
N ASP A 498 -2.01 -8.92 52.96
CA ASP A 498 -0.98 -7.97 52.51
C ASP A 498 0.27 -8.72 52.04
N THR A 499 0.53 -8.66 50.73
CA THR A 499 1.81 -9.03 50.14
C THR A 499 2.44 -7.76 49.60
N ALA A 500 3.24 -7.12 50.44
CA ALA A 500 3.99 -5.91 50.11
C ALA A 500 5.10 -6.11 49.05
N ASP A 501 5.16 -7.25 48.34
CA ASP A 501 6.27 -7.59 47.42
C ASP A 501 5.84 -8.39 46.17
N THR A 502 4.61 -8.22 45.67
CA THR A 502 4.20 -8.89 44.42
C THR A 502 4.36 -8.00 43.19
N VAL A 503 5.39 -8.32 42.39
CA VAL A 503 5.65 -7.80 41.05
C VAL A 503 4.41 -7.99 40.18
N VAL A 504 3.81 -6.88 39.74
CA VAL A 504 2.68 -6.87 38.81
C VAL A 504 3.18 -7.28 37.40
N SER A 505 2.68 -8.43 36.94
CA SER A 505 2.72 -8.97 35.58
C SER A 505 4.08 -9.35 34.96
N ARG A 506 4.41 -10.65 35.03
CA ARG A 506 5.23 -11.37 34.02
C ARG A 506 4.34 -12.34 33.25
N LEU A 507 3.52 -11.84 32.34
CA LEU A 507 2.82 -12.69 31.36
C LEU A 507 3.45 -12.46 29.99
N GLY A 508 4.28 -13.42 29.56
CA GLY A 508 4.90 -13.39 28.23
C GLY A 508 6.18 -14.22 28.04
N HIS A 509 6.70 -14.93 29.05
CA HIS A 509 7.85 -15.80 28.81
C HIS A 509 7.41 -17.06 28.04
N ARG A 510 7.68 -17.09 26.73
CA ARG A 510 7.71 -18.36 25.98
C ARG A 510 8.91 -19.18 26.48
N PRO A 511 8.75 -20.44 26.90
CA PRO A 511 9.89 -21.30 27.10
C PRO A 511 10.51 -21.61 25.73
N ILE A 512 11.77 -21.22 25.54
CA ILE A 512 12.58 -21.68 24.41
C ILE A 512 12.85 -23.17 24.67
N ALA A 513 12.29 -24.05 23.86
CA ALA A 513 12.61 -25.47 23.89
C ALA A 513 14.07 -25.64 23.45
N ALA A 514 14.95 -26.04 24.37
CA ALA A 514 16.32 -26.40 24.05
C ALA A 514 16.32 -27.58 23.06
N ARG A 515 16.87 -27.37 21.86
CA ARG A 515 17.16 -28.43 20.88
C ARG A 515 18.09 -29.45 21.55
N ARG A 516 17.55 -30.61 21.93
CA ARG A 516 18.37 -31.81 22.14
C ARG A 516 18.86 -32.28 20.78
N GLY A 517 20.16 -32.11 20.53
CA GLY A 517 20.85 -32.78 19.44
C GLY A 517 20.74 -34.29 19.60
N GLY A 518 20.09 -34.93 18.64
CA GLY A 518 20.10 -36.38 18.47
C GLY A 518 20.64 -36.68 17.08
N GLY A 519 21.95 -36.88 16.98
CA GLY A 519 22.57 -37.55 15.85
C GLY A 519 22.37 -39.05 15.99
N LEU A 520 21.75 -39.67 14.99
CA LEU A 520 21.81 -41.12 14.77
C LEU A 520 22.88 -41.39 13.73
N PHE A 521 23.95 -42.07 14.13
CA PHE A 521 24.78 -42.91 13.26
C PHE A 521 24.86 -44.32 13.87
N GLY A 522 24.75 -45.32 12.99
CA GLY A 522 24.42 -46.70 13.29
C GLY A 522 25.50 -47.58 13.95
N MET A 523 24.98 -48.66 14.55
CA MET A 523 25.48 -50.03 14.61
C MET A 523 26.99 -50.32 14.42
N LEU A 524 27.63 -50.88 15.45
CA LEU A 524 28.11 -52.28 15.55
C LEU A 524 29.10 -52.48 16.73
N GLY A 525 28.88 -53.54 17.53
CA GLY A 525 29.96 -54.46 17.91
C GLY A 525 30.58 -54.42 19.32
N ARG A 526 30.33 -55.52 20.06
CA ARG A 526 31.16 -56.19 21.10
C ARG A 526 31.27 -55.58 22.52
N GLY A 527 30.80 -56.34 23.52
CA GLY A 527 31.11 -56.16 24.96
C GLY A 527 32.42 -56.87 25.36
N PRO A 528 32.58 -57.39 26.61
CA PRO A 528 31.98 -57.00 27.90
C PRO A 528 33.08 -56.75 28.98
N ALA A 529 32.68 -56.37 30.20
CA ALA A 529 33.16 -56.92 31.49
C ALA A 529 33.27 -55.90 32.65
N ALA A 530 32.57 -56.24 33.73
CA ALA A 530 32.99 -56.29 35.14
C ALA A 530 33.56 -55.05 35.86
N GLY A 531 32.87 -54.72 36.97
CA GLY A 531 33.52 -54.78 38.29
C GLY A 531 33.76 -53.45 39.01
N GLY A 532 33.37 -53.41 40.28
CA GLY A 532 34.13 -52.66 41.29
C GLY A 532 33.35 -51.62 42.09
N ALA A 533 33.18 -51.89 43.37
CA ALA A 533 32.52 -51.07 44.37
C ALA A 533 33.45 -50.03 45.05
N HIS A 534 32.83 -49.23 45.93
CA HIS A 534 33.42 -48.48 47.07
C HIS A 534 34.26 -47.23 46.75
N ALA A 535 34.41 -46.20 47.60
CA ALA A 535 33.78 -45.68 48.82
C ALA A 535 34.55 -44.38 49.21
N GLY A 536 34.00 -43.55 50.11
CA GLY A 536 34.72 -42.53 50.91
C GLY A 536 34.38 -41.08 50.53
N ALA A 537 33.71 -40.26 51.36
CA ALA A 537 34.15 -39.66 52.65
C ALA A 537 35.38 -38.73 52.45
N ALA A 538 35.54 -37.53 53.01
CA ALA A 538 34.79 -36.69 53.94
C ALA A 538 35.49 -35.30 53.99
N VAL A 539 34.74 -34.25 54.36
CA VAL A 539 35.06 -33.12 55.27
C VAL A 539 36.39 -32.34 55.15
N GLY A 540 36.27 -31.01 55.13
CA GLY A 540 37.33 -30.06 55.50
C GLY A 540 36.85 -28.61 55.56
N VAL A 541 36.64 -28.10 56.77
CA VAL A 541 36.26 -26.72 57.16
C VAL A 541 37.53 -25.86 57.33
N HIS A 542 37.47 -24.54 57.05
CA HIS A 542 38.04 -23.41 57.85
C HIS A 542 37.97 -22.09 57.04
N THR A 543 37.09 -21.14 57.40
CA THR A 543 37.26 -19.93 58.24
C THR A 543 38.21 -18.84 57.71
N GLY A 544 37.69 -17.61 57.60
CA GLY A 544 38.48 -16.38 57.45
C GLY A 544 37.63 -15.12 57.35
N LEU A 545 37.30 -14.53 58.50
CA LEU A 545 36.74 -13.18 58.68
C LEU A 545 37.76 -12.09 58.27
N ALA A 546 37.29 -10.95 57.75
CA ALA A 546 37.62 -9.62 58.28
C ALA A 546 36.78 -8.52 57.60
N ALA A 547 36.27 -7.59 58.42
CA ALA A 547 35.54 -6.39 58.04
C ALA A 547 36.21 -5.15 58.68
N GLN A 548 35.85 -3.97 58.15
CA GLN A 548 35.85 -2.60 58.74
C GLN A 548 36.84 -1.54 58.17
N THR A 549 36.29 -0.67 57.29
CA THR A 549 36.17 0.83 57.28
C THR A 549 36.93 1.74 58.28
N PRO A 550 36.95 3.11 58.17
CA PRO A 550 36.66 4.07 57.06
C PRO A 550 37.53 5.39 56.98
N ALA A 551 37.16 6.30 56.03
CA ALA A 551 37.12 7.80 56.11
C ALA A 551 38.23 8.66 55.39
N PRO A 552 38.09 10.02 55.24
CA PRO A 552 37.64 10.68 53.99
C PRO A 552 38.45 11.94 53.54
N GLY A 553 38.06 12.57 52.42
CA GLY A 553 38.47 13.93 51.98
C GLY A 553 38.50 14.00 50.43
N GLY A 554 37.90 14.93 49.69
CA GLY A 554 37.42 16.29 49.96
C GLY A 554 38.20 17.26 49.08
N ALA A 555 37.65 17.75 47.95
CA ALA A 555 37.87 19.10 47.40
C ALA A 555 37.16 19.32 46.05
N SER A 556 36.56 20.50 45.98
CA SER A 556 35.83 21.18 44.90
C SER A 556 36.77 21.84 43.87
N ALA A 557 36.34 21.98 42.60
CA ALA A 557 36.40 23.24 41.83
C ALA A 557 35.92 23.08 40.36
N LEU A 558 34.87 23.81 40.01
CA LEU A 558 34.57 24.42 38.70
C LEU A 558 35.14 25.87 38.71
N PRO A 559 35.04 26.71 37.66
CA PRO A 559 34.84 26.49 36.21
C PRO A 559 35.82 27.31 35.32
N THR A 560 35.82 27.05 34.01
CA THR A 560 35.73 28.04 32.91
C THR A 560 35.20 27.34 31.67
#